data_AF-A0AAW5VDA7-F1
#
_entry.id   AF-A0AAW5VDA7-F1
#
_cell.length_a   1.000
_cell.length_b   1.000
_cell.length_c   1.000
_cell.angle_alpha   90.00
_cell.angle_beta   90.00
_cell.angle_gamma   90.00
#
_symmetry.space_group_name_H-M   'P 1'
#
loop_
_entity.id
_entity.type
_entity.pdbx_description
1 polymer ?
#
loop_
_entity_poly.entity_id
_entity_poly.type
_entity_poly.pdbx_seq_one_letter_code
_entity_poly.pdbx_strand_id
1 'polypeptide(L)'
;MKFLSKTNLTLLTLLSLLACNKLSQSPEAKLKELVPKFQKTMCSKTIECTKDEFAKIPPAYRNMIPPFMQSEENCITFFDQKMKEAEKKRIEEKKEVTEEQLQAFEKCISAFDQLTCDTFKGAKGKVSIPECEEAQKFSGN
;
A
#
# COMPACT_ATOMS: atom_id res chain seq x y z
N MET A 1 28.37 54.94 8.62
CA MET A 1 27.47 53.79 8.84
C MET A 1 27.93 52.62 7.98
N LYS A 2 28.59 51.60 8.56
CA LYS A 2 29.03 50.39 7.85
C LYS A 2 28.80 49.17 8.75
N PHE A 3 27.57 48.72 8.89
CA PHE A 3 27.24 47.55 9.72
C PHE A 3 26.03 46.73 9.21
N LEU A 4 25.72 46.78 7.92
CA LEU A 4 24.50 46.15 7.37
C LEU A 4 24.73 45.17 6.21
N SER A 5 25.96 44.68 6.00
CA SER A 5 26.25 43.82 4.83
C SER A 5 26.66 42.38 5.17
N LYS A 6 26.96 42.03 6.43
CA LYS A 6 27.46 40.69 6.78
C LYS A 6 26.38 39.74 7.32
N THR A 7 25.25 40.26 7.79
CA THR A 7 24.20 39.46 8.44
C THR A 7 23.25 38.74 7.45
N ASN A 8 23.15 39.22 6.22
CA ASN A 8 22.27 38.62 5.20
C ASN A 8 22.89 37.41 4.48
N LEU A 9 24.22 37.25 4.51
CA LEU A 9 24.88 36.13 3.83
C LEU A 9 24.84 34.85 4.66
N THR A 10 24.80 34.96 6.00
CA THR A 10 24.71 33.83 6.93
C THR A 10 23.28 33.29 7.09
N LEU A 11 22.25 34.09 6.80
CA LEU A 11 20.86 33.63 6.88
C LEU A 11 20.46 32.82 5.62
N LEU A 12 21.02 33.17 4.45
CA LEU A 12 20.72 32.49 3.19
C LEU A 12 21.36 31.08 3.11
N THR A 13 22.50 30.87 3.78
CA THR A 13 23.15 29.55 3.87
C THR A 13 22.49 28.61 4.90
N LEU A 14 21.81 29.16 5.91
CA LEU A 14 21.06 28.36 6.89
C LEU A 14 19.74 27.82 6.31
N LEU A 15 19.10 28.58 5.41
CA LEU A 15 17.87 28.19 4.71
C LEU A 15 18.11 27.12 3.63
N SER A 16 19.28 27.10 2.98
CA SER A 16 19.65 26.06 2.02
C SER A 16 20.00 24.71 2.66
N LEU A 17 20.42 24.70 3.93
CA LEU A 17 20.59 23.46 4.71
C LEU A 17 19.24 22.87 5.17
N LEU A 18 18.20 23.69 5.36
CA LEU A 18 16.85 23.22 5.66
C LEU A 18 16.11 22.66 4.42
N ALA A 19 16.45 23.13 3.22
CA ALA A 19 15.89 22.61 1.97
C ALA A 19 16.45 21.24 1.56
N CYS A 20 17.67 20.88 2.00
CA CYS A 20 18.26 19.55 1.83
C CYS A 20 17.79 18.51 2.87
N ASN A 21 16.96 18.90 3.84
CA ASN A 21 16.39 17.98 4.84
C ASN A 21 15.05 17.36 4.42
N LYS A 22 14.68 17.40 3.14
CA LYS A 22 13.90 16.30 2.58
C LYS A 22 14.84 15.09 2.53
N LEU A 23 15.08 14.50 3.69
CA LEU A 23 15.77 13.24 3.87
C LEU A 23 15.01 12.27 2.96
N SER A 24 15.54 12.03 1.76
CA SER A 24 14.95 11.13 0.80
C SER A 24 14.96 9.77 1.45
N GLN A 25 13.84 9.40 2.05
CA GLN A 25 13.66 8.10 2.68
C GLN A 25 14.00 7.04 1.63
N SER A 26 14.77 6.03 2.03
CA SER A 26 15.15 4.98 1.06
C SER A 26 13.87 4.34 0.49
N PRO A 27 13.88 3.89 -0.77
CA PRO A 27 12.75 3.22 -1.37
C PRO A 27 12.19 2.08 -0.50
N GLU A 28 13.07 1.34 0.18
CA GLU A 28 12.70 0.28 1.11
C GLU A 28 11.96 0.82 2.35
N ALA A 29 12.43 1.91 2.94
CA ALA A 29 11.77 2.50 4.09
C ALA A 29 10.40 3.08 3.71
N LYS A 30 10.28 3.67 2.51
CA LYS A 30 8.98 4.11 1.98
C LYS A 30 8.04 2.93 1.72
N LEU A 31 8.54 1.81 1.20
CA LEU A 31 7.75 0.59 1.02
C LEU A 31 7.17 0.11 2.36
N LYS A 32 8.01 0.06 3.41
CA LYS A 32 7.59 -0.38 4.75
C LYS A 32 6.45 0.47 5.34
N GLU A 33 6.34 1.74 4.95
CA GLU A 33 5.21 2.59 5.33
C GLU A 33 3.96 2.40 4.47
N LEU A 34 4.14 2.08 3.19
CA LEU A 34 3.03 1.89 2.25
C LEU A 34 2.33 0.54 2.44
N VAL A 35 3.06 -0.51 2.79
CA VAL A 35 2.50 -1.86 2.93
C VAL A 35 1.33 -1.92 3.93
N PRO A 36 1.44 -1.40 5.17
CA PRO A 36 0.32 -1.39 6.11
C PRO A 36 -0.88 -0.59 5.61
N LYS A 37 -0.64 0.54 4.92
CA LYS A 37 -1.71 1.36 4.33
C LYS A 37 -2.45 0.60 3.23
N PHE A 38 -1.71 -0.08 2.37
CA PHE A 38 -2.27 -0.94 1.33
C PHE A 38 -3.11 -2.07 1.91
N GLN A 39 -2.54 -2.83 2.85
CA GLN A 39 -3.25 -3.94 3.51
C GLN A 39 -4.55 -3.46 4.13
N LYS A 40 -4.50 -2.37 4.91
CA LYS A 40 -5.69 -1.81 5.54
C LYS A 40 -6.75 -1.39 4.52
N THR A 41 -6.37 -0.61 3.51
CA THR A 41 -7.31 -0.07 2.52
C THR A 41 -7.97 -1.18 1.70
N MET A 42 -7.17 -2.14 1.22
CA MET A 42 -7.69 -3.26 0.45
C MET A 42 -8.59 -4.15 1.31
N CYS A 43 -8.15 -4.51 2.53
CA CYS A 43 -8.88 -5.42 3.39
C CYS A 43 -10.18 -4.80 3.91
N SER A 44 -10.16 -3.53 4.34
CA SER A 44 -11.37 -2.86 4.80
C SER A 44 -12.41 -2.78 3.68
N LYS A 45 -12.00 -2.32 2.48
CA LYS A 45 -12.91 -2.18 1.33
C LYS A 45 -13.45 -3.54 0.88
N THR A 46 -12.60 -4.56 0.81
CA THR A 46 -13.03 -5.92 0.42
C THR A 46 -14.08 -6.45 1.38
N ILE A 47 -13.82 -6.39 2.69
CA ILE A 47 -14.75 -6.89 3.70
C ILE A 47 -16.05 -6.07 3.71
N GLU A 48 -15.94 -4.74 3.64
CA GLU A 48 -17.09 -3.84 3.53
C GLU A 48 -17.99 -4.25 2.36
N CYS A 49 -17.40 -4.46 1.19
CA CYS A 49 -18.15 -4.73 -0.03
C CYS A 49 -18.65 -6.17 -0.18
N THR A 50 -18.04 -7.15 0.50
CA THR A 50 -18.49 -8.56 0.42
C THR A 50 -19.35 -9.00 1.60
N LYS A 51 -19.41 -8.24 2.70
CA LYS A 51 -20.13 -8.64 3.93
C LYS A 51 -21.61 -8.96 3.69
N ASP A 52 -22.30 -8.13 2.91
CA ASP A 52 -23.73 -8.33 2.63
C ASP A 52 -23.97 -9.55 1.74
N GLU A 53 -23.06 -9.83 0.79
CA GLU A 53 -23.13 -11.03 -0.04
C GLU A 53 -22.84 -12.29 0.78
N PHE A 54 -21.87 -12.23 1.70
CA PHE A 54 -21.58 -13.34 2.62
C PHE A 54 -22.70 -13.60 3.61
N ALA A 55 -23.43 -12.57 4.03
CA ALA A 55 -24.61 -12.74 4.88
C ALA A 55 -25.73 -13.55 4.21
N LYS A 56 -25.83 -13.50 2.87
CA LYS A 56 -26.78 -14.29 2.07
C LYS A 56 -26.38 -15.76 1.92
N ILE A 57 -25.11 -16.11 2.21
CA ILE A 57 -24.64 -17.49 2.14
C ILE A 57 -25.27 -18.30 3.30
N PRO A 58 -25.97 -19.42 3.02
CA PRO A 58 -26.54 -20.25 4.06
C PRO A 58 -25.48 -20.74 5.06
N PRO A 59 -25.80 -20.90 6.36
CA PRO A 59 -24.83 -21.31 7.38
C PRO A 59 -24.03 -22.56 7.02
N ALA A 60 -24.66 -23.53 6.35
CA ALA A 60 -24.02 -24.78 5.91
C ALA A 60 -22.85 -24.59 4.92
N TYR A 61 -22.77 -23.44 4.23
CA TYR A 61 -21.74 -23.13 3.24
C TYR A 61 -20.79 -22.01 3.68
N ARG A 62 -20.97 -21.41 4.87
CA ARG A 62 -20.10 -20.32 5.35
C ARG A 62 -18.66 -20.77 5.54
N ASN A 63 -18.43 -22.05 5.82
CA ASN A 63 -17.10 -22.66 5.87
C ASN A 63 -16.35 -22.65 4.52
N MET A 64 -17.05 -22.42 3.40
CA MET A 64 -16.43 -22.26 2.09
C MET A 64 -15.84 -20.86 1.87
N ILE A 65 -16.20 -19.88 2.72
CA ILE A 65 -15.61 -18.54 2.66
C ILE A 65 -14.16 -18.63 3.17
N PRO A 66 -13.16 -18.25 2.36
CA PRO A 66 -11.76 -18.30 2.78
C PRO A 66 -11.55 -17.55 4.11
N PRO A 67 -10.75 -18.07 5.06
CA PRO A 67 -10.57 -17.45 6.38
C PRO A 67 -10.14 -16.00 6.35
N PHE A 68 -9.30 -15.62 5.39
CA PHE A 68 -8.83 -14.25 5.21
C PHE A 68 -9.94 -13.28 4.78
N MET A 69 -11.06 -13.76 4.25
CA MET A 69 -12.21 -12.93 3.87
C MET A 69 -13.28 -12.84 4.97
N GLN A 70 -13.08 -13.50 6.11
CA GLN A 70 -14.07 -13.53 7.19
C GLN A 70 -13.99 -12.30 8.10
N SER A 71 -12.84 -11.63 8.15
CA SER A 71 -12.64 -10.39 8.91
C SER A 71 -11.50 -9.56 8.30
N GLU A 72 -11.51 -8.26 8.59
CA GLU A 72 -10.42 -7.35 8.20
C GLU A 72 -9.08 -7.80 8.81
N GLU A 73 -9.09 -8.23 10.08
CA GLU A 73 -7.88 -8.70 10.78
C GLU A 73 -7.29 -9.96 10.13
N ASN A 74 -8.13 -10.92 9.75
CA ASN A 74 -7.67 -12.13 9.05
C ASN A 74 -7.10 -11.78 7.68
N CYS A 75 -7.72 -10.84 6.96
CA CYS A 75 -7.22 -10.34 5.69
C CYS A 75 -5.83 -9.71 5.86
N ILE A 76 -5.69 -8.78 6.80
CA ILE A 76 -4.42 -8.09 7.07
C ILE A 76 -3.34 -9.11 7.44
N THR A 77 -3.65 -10.06 8.33
CA THR A 77 -2.70 -11.10 8.77
C THR A 77 -2.23 -11.96 7.59
N PHE A 78 -3.15 -12.37 6.72
CA PHE A 78 -2.82 -13.15 5.53
C PHE A 78 -1.87 -12.38 4.59
N PHE A 79 -2.18 -11.13 4.29
CA PHE A 79 -1.34 -10.32 3.42
C PHE A 79 -0.03 -9.88 4.08
N ASP A 80 0.02 -9.73 5.40
CA ASP A 80 1.27 -9.48 6.13
C ASP A 80 2.26 -10.64 5.98
N GLN A 81 1.77 -11.88 6.13
CA GLN A 81 2.59 -13.06 5.86
C GLN A 81 3.11 -13.08 4.42
N LYS A 82 2.25 -12.80 3.44
CA LYS A 82 2.65 -12.75 2.02
C LYS A 82 3.67 -11.67 1.72
N MET A 83 3.52 -10.48 2.32
CA MET A 83 4.47 -9.39 2.13
C MET A 83 5.81 -9.67 2.80
N LYS A 84 5.84 -10.34 3.96
CA LYS A 84 7.07 -10.82 4.60
C LYS A 84 7.77 -11.90 3.77
N GLU A 85 7.02 -12.85 3.21
CA GLU A 85 7.56 -13.85 2.26
C GLU A 85 8.19 -13.16 1.03
N ALA A 86 7.49 -12.17 0.46
CA ALA A 86 7.97 -11.40 -0.68
C ALA A 86 9.21 -10.54 -0.34
N GLU A 87 9.25 -9.90 0.83
CA GLU A 87 10.42 -9.16 1.33
C GLU A 87 11.63 -10.08 1.45
N LYS A 88 11.47 -11.23 2.12
CA LYS A 88 12.54 -12.22 2.26
C LYS A 88 13.07 -12.66 0.90
N LYS A 89 12.18 -13.00 -0.03
CA LYS A 89 12.56 -13.41 -1.40
C LYS A 89 13.30 -12.29 -2.15
N ARG A 90 12.84 -11.03 -2.04
CA ARG A 90 13.55 -9.89 -2.67
C ARG A 90 14.96 -9.72 -2.12
N ILE A 91 15.14 -9.85 -0.80
CA ILE A 91 16.45 -9.74 -0.15
C ILE A 91 17.37 -10.89 -0.60
N GLU A 92 16.87 -12.14 -0.63
CA GLU A 92 17.62 -13.30 -1.10
C GLU A 92 18.05 -13.16 -2.57
N GLU A 93 17.16 -12.64 -3.42
CA GLU A 93 17.41 -12.39 -4.84
C GLU A 93 18.16 -11.08 -5.14
N LYS A 94 18.51 -10.30 -4.10
CA LYS A 94 19.16 -8.98 -4.21
C LYS A 94 18.40 -8.01 -5.14
N LYS A 95 17.07 -8.07 -5.11
CA LYS A 95 16.20 -7.18 -5.87
C LYS A 95 15.98 -5.88 -5.11
N GLU A 96 16.28 -4.77 -5.75
CA GLU A 96 16.04 -3.44 -5.20
C GLU A 96 14.61 -2.99 -5.45
N VAL A 97 14.07 -2.22 -4.50
CA VAL A 97 12.79 -1.53 -4.66
C VAL A 97 13.04 -0.23 -5.41
N THR A 98 12.35 -0.04 -6.53
CA THR A 98 12.49 1.19 -7.33
C THR A 98 11.37 2.19 -7.00
N GLU A 99 11.60 3.46 -7.32
CA GLU A 99 10.59 4.51 -7.10
C GLU A 99 9.33 4.31 -7.94
N GLU A 100 9.46 3.74 -9.14
CA GLU A 100 8.33 3.37 -10.00
C GLU A 100 7.41 2.35 -9.31
N GLN A 101 7.99 1.40 -8.58
CA GLN A 101 7.24 0.39 -7.83
C GLN A 101 6.48 1.01 -6.67
N LEU A 102 7.10 1.97 -5.98
CA LEU A 102 6.46 2.72 -4.89
C LEU A 102 5.29 3.56 -5.40
N GLN A 103 5.45 4.21 -6.56
CA GLN A 103 4.38 4.96 -7.20
C GLN A 103 3.23 4.04 -7.62
N ALA A 104 3.52 2.83 -8.13
CA ALA A 104 2.50 1.84 -8.44
C ALA A 104 1.71 1.41 -7.19
N PHE A 105 2.38 1.21 -6.05
CA PHE A 105 1.71 0.94 -4.77
C PHE A 105 0.81 2.11 -4.34
N GLU A 106 1.31 3.35 -4.40
CA GLU A 106 0.53 4.54 -4.03
C GLU A 106 -0.72 4.73 -4.90
N LYS A 107 -0.58 4.51 -6.21
CA LYS A 107 -1.70 4.54 -7.15
C LYS A 107 -2.71 3.45 -6.86
N CYS A 108 -2.26 2.22 -6.62
CA CYS A 108 -3.14 1.10 -6.29
C CYS A 108 -3.90 1.34 -4.98
N ILE A 109 -3.24 1.88 -3.94
CA ILE A 109 -3.93 2.28 -2.68
C ILE A 109 -5.02 3.29 -2.98
N SER A 110 -4.70 4.32 -3.76
CA SER A 110 -5.65 5.39 -4.10
C SER A 110 -6.83 4.87 -4.92
N ALA A 111 -6.58 3.96 -5.87
CA ALA A 111 -7.61 3.33 -6.67
C ALA A 111 -8.55 2.50 -5.79
N PHE A 112 -8.01 1.69 -4.87
CA PHE A 112 -8.82 0.92 -3.91
C PHE A 112 -9.72 1.79 -3.05
N ASP A 113 -9.21 2.91 -2.55
CA ASP A 113 -9.98 3.83 -1.70
C ASP A 113 -11.20 4.40 -2.45
N GLN A 114 -11.03 4.68 -3.75
CA GLN A 114 -12.05 5.22 -4.64
C GLN A 114 -13.05 4.19 -5.17
N LEU A 115 -12.79 2.89 -5.01
CA LEU A 115 -13.71 1.85 -5.48
C LEU A 115 -15.05 1.92 -4.75
N THR A 116 -16.11 1.68 -5.52
CA THR A 116 -17.45 1.40 -4.98
C THR A 116 -17.66 -0.10 -4.88
N CYS A 117 -18.58 -0.53 -4.02
CA CYS A 117 -18.86 -1.96 -3.86
C CYS A 117 -19.48 -2.62 -5.09
N ASP A 118 -19.93 -1.84 -6.07
CA ASP A 118 -20.42 -2.36 -7.34
C ASP A 118 -19.32 -3.09 -8.13
N THR A 119 -18.05 -2.70 -7.96
CA THR A 119 -16.90 -3.40 -8.56
C THR A 119 -16.74 -4.83 -8.03
N PHE A 120 -17.24 -5.11 -6.82
CA PHE A 120 -17.18 -6.42 -6.18
C PHE A 120 -18.42 -7.27 -6.47
N LYS A 121 -19.51 -6.67 -6.95
CA LYS A 121 -20.76 -7.38 -7.27
C LYS A 121 -20.64 -8.11 -8.61
N GLY A 122 -20.91 -9.42 -8.60
CA GLY A 122 -21.02 -10.20 -9.84
C GLY A 122 -19.68 -10.54 -10.52
N ALA A 123 -18.54 -10.20 -9.92
CA ALA A 123 -17.23 -10.61 -10.39
C ALA A 123 -17.06 -12.13 -10.27
N LYS A 124 -17.42 -12.87 -11.33
CA LYS A 124 -17.11 -14.29 -11.49
C LYS A 124 -15.65 -14.44 -11.96
N GLY A 125 -14.69 -14.06 -11.11
CA GLY A 125 -13.28 -14.14 -11.43
C GLY A 125 -12.40 -13.22 -10.59
N LYS A 126 -11.15 -13.00 -11.05
CA LYS A 126 -10.21 -12.08 -10.42
C LYS A 126 -10.74 -10.65 -10.57
N VAL A 127 -11.00 -9.96 -9.46
CA VAL A 127 -11.36 -8.54 -9.47
C VAL A 127 -10.13 -7.78 -10.00
N SER A 128 -10.24 -7.27 -11.24
CA SER A 128 -9.21 -6.41 -11.82
C SER A 128 -9.47 -4.99 -11.35
N ILE A 129 -8.57 -4.48 -10.51
CA ILE A 129 -8.65 -3.12 -10.03
C ILE A 129 -7.69 -2.30 -10.89
N PRO A 130 -8.19 -1.32 -11.65
CA PRO A 130 -7.35 -0.44 -12.43
C PRO A 130 -6.25 0.17 -11.55
N GLU A 131 -5.03 0.30 -12.08
CA GLU A 131 -3.84 0.83 -11.39
C GLU A 131 -3.20 -0.10 -10.35
N CYS A 132 -3.74 -1.32 -10.15
CA CYS A 132 -3.15 -2.32 -9.27
C CYS A 132 -2.39 -3.43 -10.00
N GLU A 133 -2.35 -3.42 -11.33
CA GLU A 133 -1.74 -4.47 -12.15
C GLU A 133 -0.25 -4.63 -11.88
N GLU A 134 0.47 -3.50 -11.78
CA GLU A 134 1.90 -3.51 -11.46
C GLU A 134 2.14 -3.87 -9.99
N ALA A 135 1.30 -3.38 -9.07
CA ALA A 135 1.39 -3.71 -7.64
C ALA A 135 1.23 -5.22 -7.39
N GLN A 136 0.32 -5.89 -8.11
CA GLN A 136 0.07 -7.33 -8.00
C GLN A 136 1.24 -8.21 -8.45
N LYS A 137 2.12 -7.72 -9.35
CA LYS A 137 3.32 -8.47 -9.75
C LYS A 137 4.32 -8.61 -8.59
N PHE A 138 4.22 -7.78 -7.55
CA PHE A 138 5.12 -7.79 -6.39
C PHE A 138 4.71 -8.75 -5.27
N SER A 139 3.47 -9.22 -5.23
CA SER A 139 3.03 -10.19 -4.21
C SER A 139 3.58 -11.60 -4.45
N GLY A 140 4.31 -11.82 -5.55
CA GLY A 140 4.76 -13.12 -6.00
C GLY A 140 3.60 -13.95 -6.53
N ASN A 141 3.66 -14.33 -7.81
CA ASN A 141 2.95 -15.53 -8.24
C ASN A 141 3.59 -16.75 -7.55
#